data_AF-A0A2G9XPW5-F1
#
_entry.id   AF-A0A2G9XPW5-F1
#
_cell.length_a   1.000
_cell.length_b   1.000
_cell.length_c   1.000
_cell.angle_alpha   90.00
_cell.angle_beta   90.00
_cell.angle_gamma   90.00
#
_symmetry.space_group_name_H-M   'P 1'
#
loop_
_entity.id
_entity.type
_entity.pdbx_description
1 polymer ?
#
loop_
_entity_poly.entity_id
_entity_poly.type
_entity_poly.pdbx_seq_one_letter_code
_entity_poly.pdbx_strand_id
1 'polypeptide(L)'
;MMLNRIFKAPVQSFFLLGPRGTGKSTWLRAHFPNAYVIDLLSEETYQRLLANPGHFASELRSVPTGRWVIVDEVQRLPNLLNEVHRFIEEKRLHFVLCGSSARKLKRAGVNLLAGRALHRSMHPFVP
;
A
#
# COMPACT_ATOMS: atom_id res chain seq x y z
N MET A 1 -23.21 -9.80 -8.59
CA MET A 1 -23.64 -9.50 -7.20
C MET A 1 -22.50 -8.79 -6.49
N MET A 2 -22.56 -7.46 -6.34
CA MET A 2 -21.56 -6.70 -5.58
C MET A 2 -21.81 -6.98 -4.08
N LEU A 3 -20.99 -7.84 -3.48
CA LEU A 3 -20.99 -8.03 -2.03
C LEU A 3 -20.63 -6.71 -1.38
N ASN A 4 -21.61 -6.13 -0.69
CA ASN A 4 -21.52 -4.85 0.00
C ASN A 4 -20.52 -5.00 1.16
N ARG A 5 -19.24 -4.75 0.89
CA ARG A 5 -18.17 -4.85 1.89
C ARG A 5 -18.33 -3.69 2.86
N ILE A 6 -18.47 -3.99 4.15
CA ILE A 6 -18.58 -3.04 5.28
C ILE A 6 -17.23 -2.33 5.55
N PHE A 7 -16.45 -2.07 4.51
CA PHE A 7 -15.12 -1.48 4.62
C PHE A 7 -15.11 -0.14 3.91
N LYS A 8 -15.32 0.93 4.69
CA LYS A 8 -15.14 2.30 4.22
C LYS A 8 -13.66 2.64 4.17
N ALA A 9 -13.20 3.11 3.01
CA ALA A 9 -11.84 3.62 2.85
C ALA A 9 -11.58 4.77 3.84
N PRO A 10 -10.49 4.72 4.62
CA PRO A 10 -10.09 5.86 5.43
C PRO A 10 -9.73 7.08 4.57
N VAL A 11 -9.87 8.27 5.15
CA VAL A 11 -9.51 9.55 4.50
C VAL A 11 -7.98 9.77 4.50
N GLN A 12 -7.25 9.04 5.36
CA GLN A 12 -5.80 9.08 5.47
C GLN A 12 -5.15 7.79 4.99
N SER A 13 -3.83 7.81 4.80
CA SER A 13 -3.04 6.64 4.43
C SER A 13 -3.31 5.46 5.38
N PHE A 14 -3.33 4.24 4.85
CA PHE A 14 -3.66 3.05 5.64
C PHE A 14 -3.03 1.78 5.08
N PHE A 15 -2.87 0.80 5.95
CA PHE A 15 -2.50 -0.55 5.57
C PHE A 15 -3.75 -1.38 5.27
N LEU A 16 -3.78 -2.08 4.14
CA LEU A 16 -4.83 -3.05 3.80
C LEU A 16 -4.24 -4.47 3.81
N LEU A 17 -4.33 -5.13 4.96
CA LEU A 17 -3.69 -6.43 5.18
C LEU A 17 -4.73 -7.56 5.18
N GLY A 18 -4.41 -8.66 4.50
CA GLY A 18 -5.26 -9.85 4.52
C GLY A 18 -4.76 -10.94 3.56
N PRO A 19 -5.11 -12.21 3.77
CA PRO A 19 -4.64 -13.34 2.96
C PRO A 19 -4.82 -13.17 1.45
N ARG A 20 -4.11 -13.96 0.63
CA ARG A 20 -4.38 -14.00 -0.82
C ARG A 20 -5.82 -14.51 -1.06
N GLY A 21 -6.43 -14.09 -2.17
CA GLY A 21 -7.80 -14.48 -2.51
C GLY A 21 -8.91 -13.70 -1.78
N THR A 22 -8.60 -12.78 -0.86
CA THR A 22 -9.61 -11.95 -0.17
C THR A 22 -10.12 -10.76 -0.98
N GLY A 23 -9.88 -10.72 -2.29
CA GLY A 23 -10.41 -9.67 -3.19
C GLY A 23 -9.93 -8.24 -2.92
N LYS A 24 -8.76 -8.04 -2.28
CA LYS A 24 -8.18 -6.72 -2.00
C LYS A 24 -7.99 -5.91 -3.29
N SER A 25 -7.35 -6.48 -4.31
CA SER A 25 -7.09 -5.81 -5.58
C SER A 25 -8.40 -5.39 -6.28
N THR A 26 -9.44 -6.21 -6.22
CA THR A 26 -10.78 -5.86 -6.75
C THR A 26 -11.38 -4.66 -6.02
N TRP A 27 -11.30 -4.64 -4.68
CA TRP A 27 -11.79 -3.51 -3.89
C TRP A 27 -11.00 -2.23 -4.14
N LEU A 28 -9.67 -2.33 -4.25
CA LEU A 28 -8.79 -1.19 -4.54
C LEU A 28 -9.09 -0.56 -5.89
N ARG A 29 -9.24 -1.36 -6.95
CA ARG A 29 -9.59 -0.86 -8.29
C ARG A 29 -10.95 -0.14 -8.29
N ALA A 30 -11.92 -0.64 -7.53
CA ALA A 30 -13.23 -0.03 -7.43
C ALA A 30 -13.23 1.30 -6.63
N HIS A 31 -12.43 1.39 -5.56
CA HIS A 31 -12.44 2.57 -4.67
C HIS A 31 -11.38 3.62 -5.04
N PHE A 32 -10.33 3.22 -5.75
CA PHE A 32 -9.23 4.09 -6.16
C PHE A 32 -8.89 3.89 -7.65
N PRO A 33 -9.85 4.10 -8.57
CA PRO A 33 -9.66 3.84 -10.00
C PRO A 33 -8.53 4.68 -10.63
N ASN A 34 -8.20 5.80 -9.99
CA ASN A 34 -7.21 6.77 -10.44
C ASN A 34 -5.87 6.69 -9.67
N ALA A 35 -5.69 5.73 -8.76
CA ALA A 35 -4.47 5.64 -7.99
C ALA A 35 -3.26 5.28 -8.87
N TYR A 36 -2.09 5.81 -8.51
CA TYR A 36 -0.82 5.29 -9.02
C TYR A 36 -0.53 3.95 -8.33
N VAL A 37 -0.22 2.91 -9.10
CA VAL A 37 -0.06 1.55 -8.54
C VAL A 37 1.39 1.09 -8.71
N ILE A 38 1.99 0.67 -7.61
CA ILE A 38 3.31 0.04 -7.55
C ILE A 38 3.08 -1.39 -7.10
N ASP A 39 3.23 -2.34 -8.02
CA ASP A 39 3.02 -3.76 -7.76
C ASP A 39 4.35 -4.47 -7.49
N LEU A 40 4.67 -4.70 -6.22
CA LEU A 40 5.88 -5.45 -5.84
C LEU A 40 5.71 -6.96 -6.03
N LEU A 41 4.54 -7.46 -6.46
CA LEU A 41 4.40 -8.84 -6.91
C LEU A 41 5.10 -9.05 -8.27
N SER A 42 5.13 -8.02 -9.12
CA SER A 42 5.91 -8.03 -10.36
C SER A 42 7.40 -8.15 -10.05
N GLU A 43 8.03 -9.21 -10.56
CA GLU A 43 9.44 -9.48 -10.29
C GLU A 43 10.34 -8.39 -10.90
N GLU A 44 9.97 -7.86 -12.06
CA GLU A 44 10.67 -6.74 -12.69
C GLU A 44 10.68 -5.50 -11.79
N THR A 45 9.50 -5.13 -11.26
CA THR A 45 9.39 -3.97 -10.36
C THR A 45 10.13 -4.23 -9.06
N TYR A 46 9.99 -5.43 -8.49
CA TYR A 46 10.69 -5.82 -7.27
C TYR A 46 12.21 -5.72 -7.43
N GLN A 47 12.79 -6.34 -8.46
CA GLN A 47 14.24 -6.32 -8.71
C GLN A 47 14.74 -4.90 -8.97
N ARG A 48 14.00 -4.11 -9.76
CA ARG A 48 14.36 -2.71 -10.06
C ARG A 48 14.41 -1.83 -8.81
N LEU A 49 13.45 -2.00 -7.90
CA LEU A 49 13.38 -1.23 -6.65
C LEU A 49 14.27 -1.80 -5.55
N LEU A 50 14.55 -3.11 -5.56
CA LEU A 50 15.52 -3.75 -4.68
C LEU A 50 16.95 -3.26 -4.99
N ALA A 51 17.30 -3.22 -6.29
CA ALA A 51 18.62 -2.78 -6.74
C ALA A 51 18.85 -1.29 -6.47
N ASN A 52 17.83 -0.45 -6.65
CA ASN A 52 17.90 0.97 -6.33
C ASN A 52 16.55 1.50 -5.81
N PRO A 53 16.38 1.60 -4.48
CA PRO A 53 15.19 2.18 -3.87
C PRO A 53 14.91 3.63 -4.29
N GLY A 54 15.93 4.38 -4.75
CA GLY A 54 15.76 5.75 -5.23
C GLY A 54 14.83 5.88 -6.44
N HIS A 55 14.66 4.81 -7.22
CA HIS A 55 13.67 4.77 -8.31
C HIS A 55 12.24 4.96 -7.80
N PHE A 56 11.92 4.43 -6.61
CA PHE A 56 10.60 4.61 -5.99
C PHE A 56 10.30 6.10 -5.77
N ALA A 57 11.26 6.83 -5.18
CA ALA A 57 11.12 8.27 -4.97
C ALA A 57 10.98 9.03 -6.30
N SER A 58 11.76 8.66 -7.32
CA SER A 58 11.68 9.27 -8.65
C SER A 58 10.31 9.08 -9.30
N GLU A 59 9.70 7.89 -9.18
CA GLU A 59 8.33 7.65 -9.65
C GLU A 59 7.31 8.52 -8.91
N LEU A 60 7.40 8.58 -7.57
CA LEU A 60 6.48 9.37 -6.75
C LEU A 60 6.57 10.88 -7.02
N ARG A 61 7.74 11.39 -7.45
CA ARG A 61 7.88 12.79 -7.89
C ARG A 61 7.01 13.13 -9.09
N SER A 62 6.69 12.15 -9.94
CA SER A 62 5.81 12.35 -11.10
C SER A 62 4.32 12.24 -10.76
N VAL A 63 3.96 11.69 -9.59
CA VAL A 63 2.56 11.52 -9.17
C VAL A 63 1.98 12.85 -8.67
N PRO A 64 0.85 13.36 -9.18
CA PRO A 64 0.26 14.62 -8.71
C PRO A 64 0.05 14.69 -7.19
N THR A 65 0.28 15.87 -6.61
CA THR A 65 0.06 16.17 -5.18
C THR A 65 -1.36 15.79 -4.75
N GLY A 66 -1.51 15.20 -3.55
CA GLY A 66 -2.81 14.77 -3.03
C GLY A 66 -3.38 13.50 -3.67
N ARG A 67 -2.67 12.85 -4.61
CA ARG A 67 -3.15 11.64 -5.27
C ARG A 67 -2.93 10.40 -4.41
N TRP A 68 -3.80 9.40 -4.62
CA TRP A 68 -3.65 8.09 -4.02
C TRP A 68 -2.55 7.27 -4.72
N VAL A 69 -1.74 6.61 -3.93
CA VAL A 69 -0.72 5.65 -4.34
C VAL A 69 -1.00 4.32 -3.66
N ILE A 70 -1.05 3.24 -4.43
CA ILE A 70 -1.17 1.88 -3.92
C ILE A 70 0.20 1.24 -4.05
N VAL A 71 0.72 0.71 -2.94
CA VAL A 71 1.92 -0.14 -2.95
C VAL A 71 1.49 -1.54 -2.56
N ASP A 72 1.44 -2.45 -3.53
CA ASP A 72 1.05 -3.84 -3.27
C ASP A 72 2.23 -4.68 -2.79
N GLU A 73 1.94 -5.60 -1.88
CA GLU A 73 2.92 -6.47 -1.21
C GLU A 73 4.15 -5.72 -0.61
N VAL A 74 3.93 -4.56 0.03
CA VAL A 74 4.98 -3.71 0.62
C VAL A 74 5.90 -4.45 1.60
N GLN A 75 5.44 -5.55 2.20
CA GLN A 75 6.27 -6.39 3.04
C GLN A 75 7.44 -7.07 2.31
N ARG A 76 7.46 -7.07 0.97
CA ARG A 76 8.60 -7.53 0.17
C ARG A 76 9.77 -6.54 0.23
N LEU A 77 9.49 -5.24 0.29
CA LEU A 77 10.49 -4.17 0.43
C LEU A 77 10.08 -3.17 1.53
N PRO A 78 10.13 -3.57 2.82
CA PRO A 78 9.68 -2.72 3.93
C PRO A 78 10.45 -1.40 4.06
N ASN A 79 11.68 -1.33 3.54
CA ASN A 79 12.51 -0.12 3.53
C ASN A 79 11.88 1.03 2.72
N LEU A 80 10.98 0.75 1.77
CA LEU A 80 10.27 1.78 1.02
C LEU A 80 9.33 2.63 1.89
N LEU A 81 9.03 2.18 3.11
CA LEU A 81 8.19 2.93 4.03
C LEU A 81 8.82 4.29 4.39
N ASN A 82 10.14 4.42 4.45
CA ASN A 82 10.79 5.72 4.69
C ASN A 82 10.40 6.76 3.63
N GLU A 83 10.40 6.37 2.35
CA GLU A 83 9.97 7.24 1.26
C GLU A 83 8.45 7.46 1.30
N VAL A 84 7.66 6.45 1.65
CA VAL A 84 6.21 6.65 1.86
C VAL A 84 5.95 7.74 2.90
N HIS A 85 6.65 7.72 4.04
CA HIS A 85 6.52 8.75 5.07
C HIS A 85 6.86 10.13 4.50
N ARG A 86 8.01 10.23 3.82
CA ARG A 86 8.49 11.47 3.21
C ARG A 86 7.47 12.06 2.25
N PHE A 87 6.89 11.26 1.36
CA PHE A 87 5.93 11.76 0.35
C PHE A 87 4.53 12.02 0.90
N ILE A 88 4.15 11.42 2.04
CA ILE A 88 2.97 11.86 2.81
C ILE A 88 3.17 13.29 3.30
N GLU A 89 4.37 13.63 3.79
CA GLU A 89 4.67 14.97 4.32
C GLU A 89 4.89 16.01 3.22
N GLU A 90 5.82 15.73 2.30
CA GLU A 90 6.28 16.69 1.30
C GLU A 90 5.22 16.95 0.22
N LYS A 91 4.50 15.91 -0.18
CA LYS A 91 3.61 15.95 -1.36
C LYS A 91 2.16 15.61 -1.05
N ARG A 92 1.84 15.41 0.24
CA ARG A 92 0.49 15.09 0.72
C ARG A 92 -0.12 13.90 -0.02
N LEU A 93 0.71 12.96 -0.49
CA LEU A 93 0.21 11.75 -1.15
C LEU A 93 -0.51 10.89 -0.11
N HIS A 94 -1.56 10.22 -0.55
CA HIS A 94 -2.29 9.25 0.26
C HIS A 94 -1.88 7.85 -0.14
N PHE A 95 -1.54 6.99 0.82
CA PHE A 95 -1.04 5.66 0.53
C PHE A 95 -2.00 4.56 0.99
N VAL A 96 -2.23 3.59 0.10
CA VAL A 96 -2.77 2.28 0.49
C VAL A 96 -1.65 1.26 0.42
N LEU A 97 -1.20 0.81 1.58
CA LEU A 97 -0.10 -0.13 1.72
C LEU A 97 -0.66 -1.54 1.90
N CYS A 98 -0.59 -2.34 0.84
CA CYS A 98 -1.22 -3.65 0.82
C CYS A 98 -0.20 -4.75 1.13
N GLY A 99 -0.71 -5.86 1.66
CA GLY A 99 0.11 -7.02 1.93
C GLY A 99 -0.66 -8.24 2.37
N SER A 100 -0.20 -9.40 1.92
CA SER A 100 -0.71 -10.71 2.35
C SER A 100 -0.40 -11.06 3.81
N SER A 101 0.62 -10.45 4.43
CA SER A 101 1.06 -10.80 5.79
C SER A 101 1.47 -9.60 6.64
N ALA A 102 0.65 -9.29 7.64
CA ALA A 102 0.96 -8.32 8.68
C ALA A 102 2.16 -8.74 9.56
N ARG A 103 2.43 -10.05 9.68
CA ARG A 103 3.51 -10.57 10.52
C ARG A 103 4.90 -10.20 10.00
N LYS A 104 5.11 -10.13 8.68
CA LYS A 104 6.39 -9.72 8.10
C LYS A 104 6.65 -8.22 8.30
N LEU A 105 5.61 -7.38 8.14
CA LEU A 105 5.69 -5.94 8.41
C LEU A 105 5.99 -5.63 9.87
N LYS A 106 5.34 -6.32 10.82
CA LYS A 106 5.60 -6.15 12.25
C LYS A 106 7.02 -6.56 12.66
N ARG A 107 7.59 -7.60 12.04
CA ARG A 107 8.97 -8.05 12.30
C ARG A 107 10.02 -7.09 11.77
N ALA A 108 9.72 -6.35 10.71
CA ALA A 108 10.64 -5.36 10.14
C ALA A 108 10.80 -4.09 11.00
N GLY A 109 10.38 -4.12 12.28
CA GLY A 109 10.55 -3.01 13.23
C GLY A 109 9.79 -1.75 12.84
N VAL A 110 8.87 -1.84 11.88
CA VAL A 110 8.11 -0.68 11.43
C VAL A 110 7.14 -0.33 12.55
N ASN A 111 7.52 0.68 13.33
CA ASN A 111 6.57 1.47 14.09
C ASN A 111 5.69 2.16 13.04
N LEU A 112 4.67 1.43 12.56
CA LEU A 112 3.92 1.66 11.32
C LEU A 112 3.60 3.14 11.16
N LEU A 113 4.37 3.81 10.30
CA LEU A 113 4.17 5.22 9.99
C LEU A 113 4.17 6.17 11.19
N ALA A 114 4.78 5.80 12.32
CA ALA A 114 4.72 6.56 13.59
C ALA A 114 3.29 7.07 13.92
N GLY A 115 2.26 6.25 13.64
CA GLY A 115 0.85 6.62 13.85
C GLY A 115 0.16 7.31 12.66
N ARG A 116 0.86 7.56 11.55
CA ARG A 116 0.34 8.29 10.38
C ARG A 116 -0.40 7.42 9.37
N ALA A 117 -0.34 6.10 9.50
CA ALA A 117 -1.23 5.20 8.77
C ALA A 117 -2.08 4.35 9.69
N LEU A 118 -3.37 4.28 9.36
CA LEU A 118 -4.30 3.43 10.06
C LEU A 118 -4.06 1.96 9.69
N HIS A 119 -4.06 1.08 10.68
CA HIS A 119 -4.08 -0.34 10.43
C HIS A 119 -5.51 -0.78 10.09
N ARG A 120 -5.68 -1.44 8.95
CA ARG A 120 -6.94 -2.04 8.55
C ARG A 120 -6.74 -3.46 8.06
N SER A 121 -7.68 -4.33 8.41
CA SER A 121 -7.63 -5.75 8.06
C SER A 121 -8.84 -6.12 7.23
N MET A 122 -8.59 -6.84 6.14
CA MET A 122 -9.63 -7.41 5.29
C MET A 122 -9.68 -8.91 5.54
N HIS A 123 -10.74 -9.34 6.22
CA HIS A 123 -10.95 -10.74 6.56
C HIS A 123 -11.36 -11.55 5.31
N PRO A 124 -10.99 -12.85 5.24
CA PRO A 124 -11.48 -13.73 4.19
C PRO A 124 -13.00 -13.77 4.12
N PHE A 125 -13.53 -14.13 2.95
CA PHE A 125 -14.92 -14.54 2.84
C PHE A 125 -15.09 -15.80 3.69
N VAL A 126 -15.87 -15.69 4.76
CA VAL A 126 -16.40 -16.86 5.48
C VAL A 126 -17.66 -17.32 4.74
N PRO A 127 -17.80 -18.62 4.46
CA PRO A 127 -19.03 -19.18 3.88
C PRO A 127 -20.24 -18.99 4.80
#